data_AF-A0A947HTC8-F1
#
_entry.id   AF-A0A947HTC8-F1
#
_cell.length_a   1.000
_cell.length_b   1.000
_cell.length_c   1.000
_cell.angle_alpha   90.00
_cell.angle_beta   90.00
_cell.angle_gamma   90.00
#
_symmetry.space_group_name_H-M   'P 1'
#
loop_
_entity.id
_entity.type
_entity.pdbx_description
1 polymer ?
#
loop_
_entity_poly.entity_id
_entity_poly.type
_entity_poly.pdbx_seq_one_letter_code
_entity_poly.pdbx_strand_id
1 'polypeptide(L)'
;SKLGKQGLAADYAIVKLLLGGGDDAPDFTEARDTESTLYGILATHGSPVAVVGLLGRLHRNAGATEPDPWATYVLDALAQITGHDAYTYLPTYYLNEDIAWHKAAAEAWLGWWEKNQGRTQAEWRADGLAAARATLAAADSARDAKYLAARRLLEADGDKAQARVAIMRLVEDPELPADALWTYTSLASKAGAPQAEVADALKVRRKALIARGDENAKEEEVAEQRRERSVTLTNACQEAFYDLRLDESRTACEEAMTLDENNFAARLGFGWALLELGETEKARGVALDAVDLSWNEGVDDATDKAIHLHAAALTVNGDHDTARDTIRERLTAASRSNELRARLALLEGRPAPRTWVTYVAPRYFCWKAKGDADANAYLLRRGFVKPESFTTGYAALSEKRRTRLEKSGQDHCPWKEVVSEVK
;
A
#
# COMPACT_ATOMS: atom_id res chain seq x y z
N SER A 1 26.80 23.42 -22.98
CA SER A 1 27.33 24.12 -24.17
C SER A 1 26.45 25.31 -24.47
N LYS A 2 26.99 26.54 -24.59
CA LYS A 2 26.21 27.70 -25.04
C LYS A 2 26.09 27.61 -26.57
N LEU A 3 24.91 27.29 -27.07
CA LEU A 3 24.65 27.35 -28.51
C LEU A 3 24.41 28.81 -28.88
N GLY A 4 25.30 29.39 -29.68
CA GLY A 4 25.09 30.73 -30.25
C GLY A 4 23.89 30.74 -31.20
N LYS A 5 23.39 31.93 -31.56
CA LYS A 5 22.21 32.14 -32.43
C LYS A 5 22.23 31.31 -33.73
N GLN A 6 23.41 30.97 -34.23
CA GLN A 6 23.59 30.16 -35.46
C GLN A 6 23.39 28.65 -35.24
N GLY A 7 23.69 28.10 -34.05
CA GLY A 7 23.42 26.69 -33.72
C GLY A 7 21.92 26.42 -33.55
N LEU A 8 21.19 27.38 -32.99
CA LEU A 8 19.73 27.32 -32.81
C LEU A 8 18.95 27.31 -34.14
N ALA A 9 19.43 28.02 -35.16
CA ALA A 9 18.82 28.02 -36.48
C ALA A 9 19.04 26.67 -37.22
N ALA A 10 20.21 26.05 -37.02
CA ALA A 10 20.50 24.72 -37.56
C ALA A 10 19.66 23.63 -36.89
N ASP A 11 19.49 23.69 -35.56
CA ASP A 11 18.65 22.74 -34.83
C ASP A 11 17.16 22.92 -35.13
N TYR A 12 16.68 24.16 -35.26
CA TYR A 12 15.32 24.44 -35.73
C TYR A 12 15.09 23.91 -37.15
N ALA A 13 16.08 24.00 -38.03
CA ALA A 13 16.03 23.43 -39.38
C ALA A 13 16.04 21.90 -39.37
N ILE A 14 16.81 21.26 -38.47
CA ILE A 14 16.84 19.79 -38.28
C ILE A 14 15.50 19.29 -37.75
N VAL A 15 14.92 19.96 -36.76
CA VAL A 15 13.59 19.64 -36.22
C VAL A 15 12.51 19.83 -37.30
N LYS A 16 12.60 20.90 -38.10
CA LYS A 16 11.67 21.15 -39.22
C LYS A 16 11.80 20.11 -40.34
N LEU A 17 13.01 19.59 -40.58
CA LEU A 17 13.29 18.49 -41.52
C LEU A 17 12.79 17.14 -41.01
N LEU A 18 12.94 16.86 -39.71
CA LEU A 18 12.48 15.61 -39.09
C LEU A 18 10.95 15.53 -38.96
N LEU A 19 10.25 16.68 -38.96
CA LEU A 19 8.81 16.78 -38.72
C LEU A 19 7.95 17.02 -39.97
N GLY A 20 8.51 16.81 -41.17
CA GLY A 20 7.73 16.64 -42.41
C GLY A 20 6.77 17.77 -42.75
N GLY A 21 7.24 19.03 -42.77
CA GLY A 21 6.42 20.16 -43.25
C GLY A 21 6.28 20.17 -44.78
N GLY A 22 5.35 19.36 -45.32
CA GLY A 22 4.89 19.41 -46.69
C GLY A 22 3.60 18.58 -46.85
N ASP A 23 2.67 19.06 -47.68
CA ASP A 23 1.29 18.52 -47.83
C ASP A 23 1.20 17.06 -48.36
N ASP A 24 2.33 16.39 -48.58
CA ASP A 24 2.45 15.01 -49.08
C ASP A 24 3.29 14.09 -48.15
N ALA A 25 3.21 14.27 -46.83
CA ALA A 25 3.93 13.39 -45.89
C ALA A 25 3.24 12.00 -45.74
N PRO A 26 3.99 10.88 -45.74
CA PRO A 26 3.42 9.54 -45.54
C PRO A 26 2.74 9.39 -44.18
N ASP A 27 1.67 8.58 -44.11
CA ASP A 27 1.01 8.22 -42.84
C ASP A 27 1.98 7.42 -41.95
N PHE A 28 2.50 8.09 -40.94
CA PHE A 28 3.46 7.56 -39.98
C PHE A 28 2.79 7.26 -38.63
N THR A 29 1.78 6.40 -38.64
CA THR A 29 1.16 5.91 -37.42
C THR A 29 2.15 5.15 -36.52
N GLU A 30 3.21 4.53 -37.09
CA GLU A 30 4.35 3.95 -36.33
C GLU A 30 5.39 4.98 -35.84
N ALA A 31 5.49 6.17 -36.43
CA ALA A 31 6.43 7.19 -35.92
C ALA A 31 5.91 7.93 -34.68
N ARG A 32 4.59 7.85 -34.39
CA ARG A 32 3.98 8.45 -33.19
C ARG A 32 4.58 7.89 -31.89
N ASP A 33 4.83 6.59 -31.81
CA ASP A 33 5.49 5.96 -30.66
C ASP A 33 6.99 6.29 -30.61
N THR A 34 7.61 6.47 -31.78
CA THR A 34 9.02 6.84 -31.92
C THR A 34 9.28 8.28 -31.47
N GLU A 35 8.35 9.19 -31.73
CA GLU A 35 8.44 10.61 -31.35
C GLU A 35 8.29 10.80 -29.83
N SER A 36 7.32 10.13 -29.21
CA SER A 36 7.14 10.12 -27.74
C SER A 36 8.38 9.55 -27.04
N THR A 37 8.93 8.46 -27.59
CA THR A 37 10.17 7.85 -27.10
C THR A 37 11.37 8.80 -27.28
N LEU A 38 11.48 9.48 -28.43
CA LEU A 38 12.54 10.45 -28.70
C LEU A 38 12.46 11.64 -27.75
N TYR A 39 11.28 12.17 -27.48
CA TYR A 39 11.10 13.27 -26.53
C TYR A 39 11.36 12.85 -25.09
N GLY A 40 10.94 11.65 -24.69
CA GLY A 40 11.32 11.08 -23.40
C GLY A 40 12.84 10.92 -23.24
N ILE A 41 13.52 10.43 -24.28
CA ILE A 41 14.99 10.30 -24.33
C ILE A 41 15.65 11.68 -24.26
N LEU A 42 15.19 12.64 -25.06
CA LEU A 42 15.73 14.00 -25.10
C LEU A 42 15.49 14.77 -23.78
N ALA A 43 14.36 14.54 -23.12
CA ALA A 43 14.06 15.06 -21.79
C ALA A 43 14.96 14.44 -20.71
N THR A 44 15.16 13.12 -20.79
CA THR A 44 16.06 12.37 -19.90
C THR A 44 17.51 12.84 -20.03
N HIS A 45 17.95 13.18 -21.25
CA HIS A 45 19.31 13.68 -21.50
C HIS A 45 19.47 15.21 -21.34
N GLY A 46 18.38 15.94 -21.06
CA GLY A 46 18.43 17.36 -20.68
C GLY A 46 18.95 18.32 -21.77
N SER A 47 18.88 17.95 -23.05
CA SER A 47 19.43 18.78 -24.12
C SER A 47 18.61 20.08 -24.29
N PRO A 48 19.22 21.28 -24.26
CA PRO A 48 18.55 22.54 -24.59
C PRO A 48 17.86 22.54 -25.96
N VAL A 49 18.36 21.72 -26.89
CA VAL A 49 17.79 21.54 -28.23
C VAL A 49 16.40 20.90 -28.17
N ALA A 50 16.17 20.03 -27.18
CA ALA A 50 14.87 19.39 -26.95
C ALA A 50 13.78 20.41 -26.63
N VAL A 51 14.12 21.50 -25.92
CA VAL A 51 13.17 22.57 -25.56
C VAL A 51 12.58 23.19 -26.83
N VAL A 52 13.41 23.51 -27.83
CA VAL A 52 12.94 24.11 -29.09
C VAL A 52 12.03 23.14 -29.85
N GLY A 53 12.36 21.85 -29.86
CA GLY A 53 11.52 20.82 -30.48
C GLY A 53 10.15 20.67 -29.81
N LEU A 54 10.13 20.62 -28.48
CA LEU A 54 8.91 20.52 -27.68
C LEU A 54 8.03 21.77 -27.82
N LEU A 55 8.62 22.97 -27.80
CA LEU A 55 7.90 24.22 -28.04
C LEU A 55 7.32 24.30 -29.44
N GLY A 56 8.07 23.83 -30.46
CA GLY A 56 7.57 23.76 -31.83
C GLY A 56 6.36 22.85 -31.96
N ARG A 57 6.33 21.72 -31.25
CA ARG A 57 5.18 20.82 -31.18
C ARG A 57 4.00 21.47 -30.45
N LEU A 58 4.23 22.04 -29.27
CA LEU A 58 3.20 22.72 -28.49
C LEU A 58 2.55 23.87 -29.28
N HIS A 59 3.33 24.63 -30.06
CA HIS A 59 2.82 25.70 -30.92
C HIS A 59 2.00 25.19 -32.11
N ARG A 60 2.41 24.09 -32.77
CA ARG A 60 1.60 23.48 -33.84
C ARG A 60 0.26 22.98 -33.31
N ASN A 61 0.27 22.37 -32.13
CA ASN A 61 -0.94 21.84 -31.49
C ASN A 61 -1.91 22.96 -31.07
N ALA A 62 -1.40 24.12 -30.67
CA ALA A 62 -2.22 25.29 -30.36
C ALA A 62 -3.02 25.81 -31.58
N GLY A 63 -2.62 25.46 -32.80
CA GLY A 63 -3.34 25.78 -34.04
C GLY A 63 -4.24 24.66 -34.56
N ALA A 64 -4.28 23.50 -33.88
CA ALA A 64 -5.10 22.37 -34.29
C ALA A 64 -6.58 22.56 -33.92
N THR A 65 -7.47 21.98 -34.72
CA THR A 65 -8.93 21.97 -34.47
C THR A 65 -9.35 20.93 -33.44
N GLU A 66 -8.44 20.04 -33.06
CA GLU A 66 -8.64 19.00 -32.06
C GLU A 66 -7.53 19.07 -31.00
N PRO A 67 -7.84 18.79 -29.72
CA PRO A 67 -6.85 18.73 -28.66
C PRO A 67 -5.78 17.65 -28.96
N ASP A 68 -4.50 17.97 -28.77
CA ASP A 68 -3.45 16.94 -28.83
C ASP A 68 -3.43 16.18 -27.48
N PRO A 69 -3.77 14.87 -27.45
CA PRO A 69 -3.69 14.08 -26.22
C PRO A 69 -2.27 14.03 -25.61
N TRP A 70 -1.24 14.43 -26.37
CA TRP A 70 0.15 14.44 -25.93
C TRP A 70 0.64 15.78 -25.36
N ALA A 71 -0.18 16.84 -25.39
CA ALA A 71 0.27 18.15 -24.94
C ALA A 71 0.72 18.16 -23.47
N THR A 72 0.02 17.42 -22.60
CA THR A 72 0.41 17.23 -21.20
C THR A 72 1.82 16.63 -21.08
N TYR A 73 2.15 15.60 -21.86
CA TYR A 73 3.48 14.98 -21.85
C TYR A 73 4.57 15.94 -22.32
N VAL A 74 4.27 16.76 -23.34
CA VAL A 74 5.19 17.79 -23.84
C VAL A 74 5.46 18.85 -22.78
N LEU A 75 4.42 19.28 -22.05
CA LEU A 75 4.54 20.25 -20.96
C LEU A 75 5.31 19.69 -19.77
N ASP A 76 5.04 18.44 -19.37
CA ASP A 76 5.79 17.75 -18.32
C ASP A 76 7.28 17.61 -18.70
N ALA A 77 7.58 17.26 -19.96
CA ALA A 77 8.95 17.17 -20.46
C ALA A 77 9.66 18.54 -20.45
N LEU A 78 8.98 19.61 -20.89
CA LEU A 78 9.50 20.98 -20.81
C LEU A 78 9.81 21.36 -19.36
N ALA A 79 8.92 21.00 -18.43
CA ALA A 79 9.10 21.29 -17.02
C ALA A 79 10.29 20.53 -16.42
N GLN A 80 10.47 19.26 -16.75
CA GLN A 80 11.61 18.46 -16.29
C GLN A 80 12.96 18.94 -16.85
N ILE A 81 12.99 19.33 -18.12
CA ILE A 81 14.22 19.82 -18.76
C ILE A 81 14.64 21.15 -18.15
N THR A 82 13.70 22.09 -18.06
CA THR A 82 13.98 23.49 -17.69
C THR A 82 13.95 23.71 -16.18
N GLY A 83 13.31 22.82 -15.43
CA GLY A 83 12.97 23.08 -14.03
C GLY A 83 11.96 24.22 -13.86
N HIS A 84 11.28 24.67 -14.93
CA HIS A 84 10.30 25.74 -14.90
C HIS A 84 8.91 25.21 -15.24
N ASP A 85 7.87 25.93 -14.86
CA ASP A 85 6.50 25.67 -15.30
C ASP A 85 5.96 27.03 -15.69
N ALA A 86 6.09 27.34 -16.97
CA ALA A 86 5.68 28.64 -17.48
C ALA A 86 4.15 28.80 -17.45
N TYR A 87 3.40 27.74 -17.16
CA TYR A 87 1.96 27.73 -17.14
C TYR A 87 1.40 27.14 -15.84
N THR A 88 0.88 28.00 -14.96
CA THR A 88 0.46 27.64 -13.61
C THR A 88 -0.96 27.06 -13.61
N TYR A 89 -1.13 25.75 -13.84
CA TYR A 89 -2.40 25.05 -13.52
C TYR A 89 -2.24 23.56 -13.19
N LEU A 90 -3.18 23.00 -12.41
CA LEU A 90 -3.18 21.64 -11.83
C LEU A 90 -3.21 20.47 -12.87
N PRO A 91 -2.92 19.23 -12.42
CA PRO A 91 -2.95 18.02 -13.23
C PRO A 91 -4.36 17.63 -13.69
N THR A 92 -4.50 17.46 -15.01
CA THR A 92 -5.16 16.36 -15.70
C THR A 92 -6.16 15.48 -14.92
N TYR A 93 -7.44 15.75 -15.15
CA TYR A 93 -8.40 14.70 -15.53
C TYR A 93 -9.42 15.19 -16.57
N TYR A 94 -9.61 16.51 -16.73
CA TYR A 94 -10.58 17.10 -17.67
C TYR A 94 -9.98 18.01 -18.75
N LEU A 95 -8.65 18.11 -18.86
CA LEU A 95 -7.99 19.16 -19.67
C LEU A 95 -7.48 18.70 -21.04
N ASN A 96 -7.63 17.41 -21.37
CA ASN A 96 -7.30 16.92 -22.71
C ASN A 96 -8.28 17.43 -23.78
N GLU A 97 -9.25 18.28 -23.46
CA GLU A 97 -10.31 18.70 -24.39
C GLU A 97 -10.35 20.21 -24.71
N ASP A 98 -9.55 21.05 -24.05
CA ASP A 98 -9.61 22.51 -24.25
C ASP A 98 -8.45 23.04 -25.14
N ILE A 99 -8.78 23.43 -26.37
CA ILE A 99 -7.82 24.00 -27.34
C ILE A 99 -7.33 25.39 -26.90
N ALA A 100 -8.18 26.19 -26.23
CA ALA A 100 -7.80 27.52 -25.76
C ALA A 100 -6.71 27.41 -24.67
N TRP A 101 -6.81 26.37 -23.85
CA TRP A 101 -5.80 26.04 -22.85
C TRP A 101 -4.44 25.71 -23.48
N HIS A 102 -4.42 24.81 -24.47
CA HIS A 102 -3.18 24.44 -25.18
C HIS A 102 -2.48 25.65 -25.78
N LYS A 103 -3.26 26.58 -26.34
CA LYS A 103 -2.75 27.82 -26.91
C LYS A 103 -2.13 28.75 -25.85
N ALA A 104 -2.82 28.97 -24.74
CA ALA A 104 -2.30 29.81 -23.66
C ALA A 104 -1.00 29.22 -23.05
N ALA A 105 -0.95 27.89 -22.89
CA ALA A 105 0.25 27.20 -22.44
C ALA A 105 1.41 27.34 -23.43
N ALA A 106 1.15 27.20 -24.73
CA ALA A 106 2.14 27.40 -25.78
C ALA A 106 2.72 28.82 -25.77
N GLU A 107 1.85 29.83 -25.71
CA GLU A 107 2.24 31.24 -25.69
C GLU A 107 3.08 31.59 -24.45
N ALA A 108 2.67 31.10 -23.27
CA ALA A 108 3.41 31.31 -22.03
C ALA A 108 4.81 30.71 -22.08
N TRP A 109 4.93 29.48 -22.60
CA TRP A 109 6.20 28.79 -22.76
C TRP A 109 7.12 29.42 -23.82
N LEU A 110 6.55 29.90 -24.92
CA LEU A 110 7.30 30.68 -25.93
C LEU A 110 7.84 31.97 -25.34
N GLY A 111 7.00 32.76 -24.65
CA GLY A 111 7.42 33.99 -23.99
C GLY A 111 8.47 33.75 -22.89
N TRP A 112 8.38 32.63 -22.18
CA TRP A 112 9.43 32.21 -21.24
C TRP A 112 10.74 31.90 -21.95
N TRP A 113 10.69 31.13 -23.04
CA TRP A 113 11.88 30.74 -23.80
C TRP A 113 12.62 31.95 -24.35
N GLU A 114 11.91 32.89 -24.95
CA GLU A 114 12.49 34.13 -25.50
C GLU A 114 13.26 34.93 -24.46
N LYS A 115 12.74 35.04 -23.24
CA LYS A 115 13.40 35.74 -22.12
C LYS A 115 14.62 35.00 -21.56
N ASN A 116 14.74 33.70 -21.83
CA ASN A 116 15.73 32.83 -21.21
C ASN A 116 16.76 32.27 -22.20
N GLN A 117 16.80 32.80 -23.44
CA GLN A 117 17.80 32.41 -24.44
C GLN A 117 19.23 32.70 -23.97
N GLY A 118 20.16 31.80 -24.34
CA GLY A 118 21.59 31.94 -24.02
C GLY A 118 21.99 31.52 -22.60
N ARG A 119 21.02 31.17 -21.76
CA ARG A 119 21.24 30.54 -20.46
C ARG A 119 21.46 29.03 -20.60
N THR A 120 22.11 28.44 -19.61
CA THR A 120 22.34 27.01 -19.48
C THR A 120 21.20 26.32 -18.74
N GLN A 121 21.08 25.01 -18.91
CA GLN A 121 20.08 24.21 -18.20
C GLN A 121 20.22 24.31 -16.67
N ALA A 122 21.45 24.36 -16.16
CA ALA A 122 21.71 24.53 -14.74
C ALA A 122 21.17 25.87 -14.22
N GLU A 123 21.34 26.95 -15.00
CA GLU A 123 20.79 28.27 -14.66
C GLU A 123 19.26 28.28 -14.72
N TRP A 124 18.63 27.62 -15.69
CA TRP A 124 17.16 27.50 -15.73
C TRP A 124 16.63 26.74 -14.51
N ARG A 125 17.25 25.60 -14.17
CA ARG A 125 16.85 24.79 -13.02
C ARG A 125 17.05 25.55 -11.70
N ALA A 126 18.17 26.25 -11.54
CA ALA A 126 18.42 27.05 -10.35
C ALA A 126 17.35 28.13 -10.14
N ASP A 127 16.99 28.86 -11.21
CA ASP A 127 15.92 29.86 -11.16
C ASP A 127 14.54 29.24 -10.91
N GLY A 128 14.24 28.13 -11.57
CA GLY A 128 12.99 27.42 -11.41
C GLY A 128 12.79 26.90 -9.99
N LEU A 129 13.86 26.38 -9.36
CA LEU A 129 13.88 26.01 -7.95
C LEU A 129 13.74 27.22 -7.04
N ALA A 130 14.45 28.33 -7.32
CA ALA A 130 14.34 29.56 -6.54
C ALA A 130 12.91 30.13 -6.58
N ALA A 131 12.29 30.15 -7.75
CA ALA A 131 10.90 30.56 -7.93
C ALA A 131 9.93 29.64 -7.17
N ALA A 132 10.13 28.32 -7.22
CA ALA A 132 9.31 27.39 -6.42
C ALA A 132 9.42 27.65 -4.92
N ARG A 133 10.64 27.87 -4.40
CA ARG A 133 10.83 28.24 -2.99
C ARG A 133 10.10 29.54 -2.63
N ALA A 134 10.16 30.54 -3.51
CA ALA A 134 9.46 31.81 -3.33
C ALA A 134 7.94 31.61 -3.30
N THR A 135 7.38 30.83 -4.23
CA THR A 135 5.95 30.49 -4.28
C THR A 135 5.49 29.74 -3.02
N LEU A 136 6.30 28.82 -2.49
CA LEU A 136 5.98 28.11 -1.26
C LEU A 136 6.06 29.00 -0.01
N ALA A 137 6.95 30.00 -0.03
CA ALA A 137 7.11 30.96 1.07
C ALA A 137 6.02 32.05 1.06
N ALA A 138 5.43 32.35 -0.10
CA ALA A 138 4.39 33.37 -0.23
C ALA A 138 3.07 32.90 0.40
N ALA A 139 2.57 33.66 1.38
CA ALA A 139 1.32 33.36 2.07
C ALA A 139 0.13 33.31 1.09
N ASP A 140 0.06 34.30 0.18
CA ASP A 140 -1.09 34.54 -0.70
C ASP A 140 -1.00 33.81 -2.05
N SER A 141 0.03 32.97 -2.27
CA SER A 141 0.09 32.18 -3.49
C SER A 141 -1.10 31.23 -3.57
N ALA A 142 -1.74 31.21 -4.75
CA ALA A 142 -2.82 30.30 -5.06
C ALA A 142 -2.40 28.85 -4.78
N ARG A 143 -3.35 28.02 -4.35
CA ARG A 143 -3.13 26.62 -4.01
C ARG A 143 -2.39 25.86 -5.12
N ASP A 144 -2.84 26.05 -6.35
CA ASP A 144 -2.31 25.38 -7.53
C ASP A 144 -0.84 25.76 -7.78
N ALA A 145 -0.51 27.03 -7.54
CA ALA A 145 0.88 27.49 -7.63
C ALA A 145 1.76 26.84 -6.55
N LYS A 146 1.24 26.65 -5.33
CA LYS A 146 1.97 25.94 -4.26
C LYS A 146 2.15 24.45 -4.58
N TYR A 147 1.15 23.80 -5.19
CA TYR A 147 1.27 22.41 -5.64
C TYR A 147 2.37 22.24 -6.68
N LEU A 148 2.34 23.04 -7.77
CA LEU A 148 3.33 22.95 -8.83
C LEU A 148 4.74 23.26 -8.32
N ALA A 149 4.87 24.23 -7.41
CA ALA A 149 6.12 24.53 -6.75
C ALA A 149 6.66 23.35 -5.91
N ALA A 150 5.79 22.67 -5.15
CA ALA A 150 6.20 21.50 -4.37
C ALA A 150 6.56 20.30 -5.25
N ARG A 151 5.77 19.99 -6.29
CA ARG A 151 6.08 18.96 -7.29
C ARG A 151 7.46 19.21 -7.92
N ARG A 152 7.75 20.46 -8.30
CA ARG A 152 9.05 20.85 -8.86
C ARG A 152 10.21 20.58 -7.91
N LEU A 153 10.07 20.94 -6.64
CA LEU A 153 11.12 20.66 -5.63
C LEU A 153 11.36 19.15 -5.46
N LEU A 154 10.37 18.30 -5.72
CA LEU A 154 10.54 16.85 -5.67
C LEU A 154 11.25 16.26 -6.89
N GLU A 155 10.88 16.73 -8.08
CA GLU A 155 11.35 16.14 -9.35
C GLU A 155 12.74 16.63 -9.76
N ALA A 156 13.13 17.85 -9.40
CA ALA A 156 14.38 18.47 -9.85
C ALA A 156 15.55 18.32 -8.86
N ASP A 157 15.59 17.23 -8.07
CA ASP A 157 16.54 17.04 -6.95
C ASP A 157 16.58 18.24 -5.99
N GLY A 158 15.42 18.89 -5.80
CA GLY A 158 15.27 20.04 -4.92
C GLY A 158 15.17 19.66 -3.44
N ASP A 159 14.73 20.63 -2.64
CA ASP A 159 14.55 20.44 -1.20
C ASP A 159 13.29 19.60 -0.92
N LYS A 160 13.47 18.27 -0.88
CA LYS A 160 12.38 17.31 -0.61
C LYS A 160 11.72 17.55 0.75
N ALA A 161 12.46 18.05 1.74
CA ALA A 161 11.89 18.35 3.05
C ALA A 161 10.95 19.55 2.96
N GLN A 162 11.36 20.62 2.28
CA GLN A 162 10.50 21.78 2.04
C GLN A 162 9.27 21.41 1.20
N ALA A 163 9.44 20.57 0.18
CA ALA A 163 8.34 20.08 -0.65
C ALA A 163 7.33 19.27 0.18
N ARG A 164 7.82 18.33 1.01
CA ARG A 164 6.98 17.55 1.93
C ARG A 164 6.15 18.46 2.82
N VAL A 165 6.76 19.44 3.50
CA VAL A 165 6.04 20.38 4.38
C VAL A 165 4.95 21.15 3.62
N ALA A 166 5.25 21.62 2.41
CA ALA A 166 4.26 22.32 1.59
C ALA A 166 3.09 21.41 1.18
N ILE A 167 3.37 20.17 0.78
CA ILE A 167 2.33 19.22 0.37
C ILE A 167 1.45 18.83 1.56
N MET A 168 2.04 18.60 2.74
CA MET A 168 1.27 18.27 3.94
C MET A 168 0.27 19.38 4.29
N ARG A 169 0.68 20.66 4.20
CA ARG A 169 -0.24 21.79 4.39
C ARG A 169 -1.37 21.84 3.36
N LEU A 170 -1.12 21.38 2.13
CA LEU A 170 -2.14 21.31 1.10
C LEU A 170 -3.11 20.14 1.37
N VAL A 171 -2.62 19.01 1.89
CA VAL A 171 -3.46 17.88 2.33
C VAL A 171 -4.35 18.26 3.52
N GLU A 172 -3.88 19.14 4.42
CA GLU A 172 -4.66 19.67 5.54
C GLU A 172 -5.77 20.65 5.11
N ASP A 173 -5.69 21.22 3.90
CA ASP A 173 -6.59 22.27 3.43
C ASP A 173 -8.02 21.71 3.20
N PRO A 174 -9.02 22.12 3.99
CA PRO A 174 -10.41 21.66 3.82
C PRO A 174 -11.02 22.11 2.49
N GLU A 175 -10.50 23.15 1.87
CA GLU A 175 -10.96 23.62 0.56
C GLU A 175 -10.33 22.82 -0.59
N LEU A 176 -9.42 21.88 -0.33
CA LEU A 176 -8.87 20.98 -1.34
C LEU A 176 -9.98 20.05 -1.88
N PRO A 177 -10.22 20.04 -3.20
CA PRO A 177 -11.18 19.13 -3.82
C PRO A 177 -10.92 17.66 -3.48
N ALA A 178 -11.98 16.89 -3.25
CA ALA A 178 -11.86 15.50 -2.82
C ALA A 178 -11.19 14.60 -3.88
N ASP A 179 -11.42 14.87 -5.16
CA ASP A 179 -10.80 14.20 -6.30
C ASP A 179 -9.29 14.50 -6.41
N ALA A 180 -8.87 15.69 -5.98
CA ALA A 180 -7.46 16.04 -5.91
C ALA A 180 -6.72 15.35 -4.75
N LEU A 181 -7.42 14.94 -3.68
CA LEU A 181 -6.80 14.44 -2.45
C LEU A 181 -5.88 13.22 -2.68
N TRP A 182 -6.26 12.31 -3.58
CA TRP A 182 -5.43 11.16 -3.94
C TRP A 182 -4.09 11.57 -4.56
N THR A 183 -4.09 12.60 -5.41
CA THR A 183 -2.88 13.11 -6.06
C THR A 183 -1.93 13.72 -5.04
N TYR A 184 -2.45 14.45 -4.06
CA TYR A 184 -1.64 15.14 -3.04
C TYR A 184 -1.08 14.18 -2.01
N THR A 185 -1.87 13.20 -1.54
CA THR A 185 -1.39 12.13 -0.64
C THR A 185 -0.34 11.24 -1.33
N SER A 186 -0.51 10.94 -2.62
CA SER A 186 0.51 10.26 -3.44
C SER A 186 1.80 11.08 -3.55
N LEU A 187 1.69 12.39 -3.74
CA LEU A 187 2.85 13.28 -3.83
C LEU A 187 3.57 13.40 -2.47
N ALA A 188 2.85 13.44 -1.35
CA ALA A 188 3.42 13.41 -0.01
C ALA A 188 4.25 12.13 0.21
N SER A 189 3.74 10.98 -0.24
CA SER A 189 4.46 9.71 -0.18
C SER A 189 5.75 9.75 -1.01
N LYS A 190 5.71 10.31 -2.23
CA LYS A 190 6.90 10.54 -3.07
C LYS A 190 7.91 11.50 -2.42
N ALA A 191 7.42 12.45 -1.61
CA ALA A 191 8.24 13.35 -0.81
C ALA A 191 8.90 12.68 0.41
N GLY A 192 8.59 11.40 0.68
CA GLY A 192 9.06 10.69 1.85
C GLY A 192 8.29 11.04 3.13
N ALA A 193 7.03 11.47 3.01
CA ALA A 193 6.12 11.56 4.16
C ALA A 193 5.78 10.15 4.65
N PRO A 194 5.97 9.84 5.95
CA PRO A 194 5.46 8.61 6.53
C PRO A 194 3.93 8.55 6.42
N GLN A 195 3.38 7.35 6.23
CA GLN A 195 1.92 7.15 6.15
C GLN A 195 1.19 7.71 7.38
N ALA A 196 1.79 7.60 8.57
CA ALA A 196 1.24 8.16 9.80
C ALA A 196 1.07 9.69 9.74
N GLU A 197 2.03 10.40 9.15
CA GLU A 197 1.93 11.86 9.01
C GLU A 197 0.84 12.25 8.01
N VAL A 198 0.69 11.50 6.92
CA VAL A 198 -0.39 11.71 5.94
C VAL A 198 -1.75 11.48 6.59
N ALA A 199 -1.90 10.42 7.38
CA ALA A 199 -3.11 10.15 8.15
C ALA A 199 -3.43 11.29 9.14
N ASP A 200 -2.43 11.83 9.83
CA ASP A 200 -2.61 12.97 10.74
C ASP A 200 -3.10 14.23 10.00
N ALA A 201 -2.54 14.54 8.83
CA ALA A 201 -2.98 15.67 8.00
C ALA A 201 -4.43 15.51 7.52
N LEU A 202 -4.81 14.29 7.11
CA LEU A 202 -6.20 13.97 6.73
C LEU A 202 -7.16 14.14 7.91
N LYS A 203 -6.73 13.80 9.13
CA LYS A 203 -7.51 14.00 10.36
C LYS A 203 -7.71 15.50 10.64
N VAL A 204 -6.68 16.33 10.43
CA VAL A 204 -6.80 17.80 10.54
C VAL A 204 -7.81 18.34 9.53
N ARG A 205 -7.68 17.95 8.25
CA ARG A 205 -8.62 18.35 7.17
C ARG A 205 -10.06 17.99 7.53
N ARG A 206 -10.29 16.75 7.96
CA ARG A 206 -11.62 16.23 8.31
C ARG A 206 -12.25 17.00 9.46
N LYS A 207 -11.49 17.29 10.53
CA LYS A 207 -11.97 18.13 11.64
C LYS A 207 -12.39 19.54 11.17
N ALA A 208 -11.63 20.14 10.25
CA ALA A 208 -11.97 21.44 9.70
C ALA A 208 -13.25 21.40 8.85
N LEU A 209 -13.46 20.33 8.07
CA LEU A 209 -14.71 20.10 7.31
C LEU A 209 -15.92 19.89 8.23
N ILE A 210 -15.78 19.07 9.29
CA ILE A 210 -16.83 18.86 10.29
C ILE A 210 -17.23 20.18 10.96
N ALA A 211 -16.25 21.01 11.33
CA ALA A 211 -16.50 22.31 11.94
C ALA A 211 -17.28 23.27 11.03
N ARG A 212 -17.25 23.04 9.70
CA ARG A 212 -18.01 23.79 8.70
C ARG A 212 -19.37 23.19 8.39
N GLY A 213 -19.73 22.09 9.04
CA GLY A 213 -21.02 21.41 8.84
C GLY A 213 -21.04 20.43 7.68
N ASP A 214 -19.88 19.95 7.21
CA ASP A 214 -19.81 18.89 6.19
C ASP A 214 -20.26 17.54 6.78
N GLU A 215 -21.41 17.03 6.34
CA GLU A 215 -21.95 15.74 6.80
C GLU A 215 -21.15 14.54 6.29
N ASN A 216 -20.59 14.60 5.09
CA ASN A 216 -19.75 13.51 4.55
C ASN A 216 -18.49 13.34 5.41
N ALA A 217 -17.88 14.45 5.83
CA ALA A 217 -16.73 14.43 6.73
C ALA A 217 -17.07 13.85 8.12
N LYS A 218 -18.30 14.06 8.62
CA LYS A 218 -18.77 13.45 9.87
C LYS A 218 -18.96 11.94 9.72
N GLU A 219 -19.58 11.50 8.63
CA GLU A 219 -19.75 10.08 8.33
C GLU A 219 -18.40 9.38 8.19
N GLU A 220 -17.43 10.02 7.52
CA GLU A 220 -16.07 9.51 7.38
C GLU A 220 -15.38 9.39 8.75
N GLU A 221 -15.49 10.39 9.63
CA GLU A 221 -14.94 10.34 11.00
C GLU A 221 -15.55 9.20 11.82
N VAL A 222 -16.88 9.01 11.73
CA VAL A 222 -17.54 7.88 12.41
C VAL A 222 -17.05 6.54 11.85
N ALA A 223 -16.89 6.42 10.53
CA ALA A 223 -16.37 5.21 9.90
C ALA A 223 -14.92 4.93 10.36
N GLU A 224 -14.08 5.96 10.45
CA GLU A 224 -12.70 5.80 10.91
C GLU A 224 -12.62 5.41 12.39
N GLN A 225 -13.41 6.04 13.26
CA GLN A 225 -13.50 5.65 14.67
C GLN A 225 -13.97 4.21 14.84
N ARG A 226 -14.89 3.74 13.98
CA ARG A 226 -15.30 2.33 13.96
C ARG A 226 -14.15 1.39 13.57
N ARG A 227 -13.35 1.75 12.57
CA ARG A 227 -12.14 0.98 12.18
C ARG A 227 -11.09 0.96 13.28
N GLU A 228 -10.74 2.12 13.86
CA GLU A 228 -9.79 2.23 14.97
C GLU A 228 -10.21 1.35 16.16
N ARG A 229 -11.51 1.38 16.49
CA ARG A 229 -12.08 0.53 17.54
C ARG A 229 -12.05 -0.95 17.16
N SER A 230 -12.35 -1.31 15.91
CA SER A 230 -12.26 -2.69 15.43
C SER A 230 -10.84 -3.24 15.59
N VAL A 231 -9.81 -2.49 15.19
CA VAL A 231 -8.39 -2.86 15.37
C VAL A 231 -8.03 -3.04 16.85
N THR A 232 -8.51 -2.14 17.71
CA THR A 232 -8.29 -2.24 19.15
C THR A 232 -8.89 -3.54 19.72
N LEU A 233 -10.11 -3.87 19.30
CA LEU A 233 -10.79 -5.10 19.70
C LEU A 233 -10.13 -6.37 19.11
N THR A 234 -9.59 -6.30 17.89
CA THR A 234 -8.77 -7.40 17.34
C THR A 234 -7.54 -7.68 18.20
N ASN A 235 -6.84 -6.64 18.66
CA ASN A 235 -5.69 -6.79 19.53
C ASN A 235 -6.11 -7.40 20.87
N ALA A 236 -7.19 -6.91 21.49
CA ALA A 236 -7.74 -7.47 22.71
C ALA A 236 -8.16 -8.94 22.53
N CYS A 237 -8.76 -9.29 21.39
CA CYS A 237 -9.10 -10.67 21.06
C CYS A 237 -7.86 -11.57 21.00
N GLN A 238 -6.80 -11.12 20.35
CA GLN A 238 -5.55 -11.89 20.24
C GLN A 238 -4.89 -12.05 21.62
N GLU A 239 -4.78 -10.97 22.39
CA GLU A 239 -4.22 -11.00 23.74
C GLU A 239 -4.98 -12.00 24.62
N ALA A 240 -6.31 -11.87 24.70
CA ALA A 240 -7.16 -12.80 25.45
C ALA A 240 -7.01 -14.25 24.95
N PHE A 241 -6.86 -14.48 23.64
CA PHE A 241 -6.61 -15.81 23.10
C PHE A 241 -5.26 -16.39 23.54
N TYR A 242 -4.20 -15.58 23.56
CA TYR A 242 -2.87 -16.01 24.00
C TYR A 242 -2.81 -16.26 25.51
N ASP A 243 -3.61 -15.53 26.28
CA ASP A 243 -3.80 -15.74 27.72
C ASP A 243 -4.79 -16.85 28.06
N LEU A 244 -5.38 -17.51 27.06
CA LEU A 244 -6.39 -18.57 27.21
C LEU A 244 -7.67 -18.11 27.93
N ARG A 245 -7.96 -16.80 27.90
CA ARG A 245 -9.25 -16.19 28.26
C ARG A 245 -10.23 -16.30 27.07
N LEU A 246 -10.63 -17.54 26.76
CA LEU A 246 -11.27 -17.87 25.48
C LEU A 246 -12.64 -17.20 25.26
N ASP A 247 -13.47 -17.06 26.30
CA ASP A 247 -14.75 -16.35 26.18
C ASP A 247 -14.56 -14.85 25.91
N GLU A 248 -13.60 -14.21 26.60
CA GLU A 248 -13.25 -12.80 26.35
C GLU A 248 -12.70 -12.60 24.94
N SER A 249 -11.86 -13.54 24.48
CA SER A 249 -11.35 -13.55 23.11
C SER A 249 -12.48 -13.64 22.09
N ARG A 250 -13.43 -14.58 22.29
CA ARG A 250 -14.60 -14.74 21.43
C ARG A 250 -15.41 -13.44 21.34
N THR A 251 -15.75 -12.84 22.48
CA THR A 251 -16.53 -11.59 22.53
C THR A 251 -15.81 -10.43 21.86
N ALA A 252 -14.52 -10.22 22.15
CA ALA A 252 -13.75 -9.13 21.54
C ALA A 252 -13.65 -9.28 20.01
N CYS A 253 -13.43 -10.50 19.52
CA CYS A 253 -13.39 -10.75 18.09
C CYS A 253 -14.76 -10.54 17.40
N GLU A 254 -15.85 -10.98 18.02
CA GLU A 254 -17.21 -10.79 17.49
C GLU A 254 -17.58 -9.29 17.42
N GLU A 255 -17.23 -8.51 18.45
CA GLU A 255 -17.40 -7.05 18.42
C GLU A 255 -16.54 -6.39 17.33
N ALA A 256 -15.29 -6.82 17.15
CA ALA A 256 -14.43 -6.31 16.09
C ALA A 256 -15.02 -6.57 14.69
N MET A 257 -15.53 -7.78 14.45
CA MET A 257 -16.19 -8.17 13.20
C MET A 257 -17.50 -7.43 12.95
N THR A 258 -18.21 -7.04 14.02
CA THR A 258 -19.44 -6.23 13.92
C THR A 258 -19.12 -4.80 13.48
N LEU A 259 -17.97 -4.26 13.88
CA LEU A 259 -17.52 -2.92 13.50
C LEU A 259 -16.87 -2.88 12.11
N ASP A 260 -16.23 -3.96 11.71
CA ASP A 260 -15.59 -4.14 10.40
C ASP A 260 -15.76 -5.57 9.93
N GLU A 261 -16.70 -5.77 9.00
CA GLU A 261 -17.03 -7.07 8.44
C GLU A 261 -15.87 -7.69 7.65
N ASN A 262 -14.91 -6.87 7.19
CA ASN A 262 -13.73 -7.31 6.45
C ASN A 262 -12.51 -7.52 7.36
N ASN A 263 -12.69 -7.48 8.69
CA ASN A 263 -11.59 -7.70 9.62
C ASN A 263 -11.19 -9.18 9.68
N PHE A 264 -10.32 -9.57 8.75
CA PHE A 264 -9.81 -10.94 8.60
C PHE A 264 -9.11 -11.45 9.88
N ALA A 265 -8.32 -10.60 10.53
CA ALA A 265 -7.58 -10.97 11.74
C ALA A 265 -8.52 -11.30 12.91
N ALA A 266 -9.59 -10.51 13.10
CA ALA A 266 -10.64 -10.82 14.07
C ALA A 266 -11.37 -12.12 13.71
N ARG A 267 -11.69 -12.33 12.43
CA ARG A 267 -12.37 -13.56 11.98
C ARG A 267 -11.54 -14.83 12.24
N LEU A 268 -10.23 -14.79 11.99
CA LEU A 268 -9.34 -15.88 12.38
C LEU A 268 -9.27 -16.09 13.90
N GLY A 269 -9.14 -15.01 14.66
CA GLY A 269 -9.12 -15.08 16.13
C GLY A 269 -10.39 -15.71 16.69
N PHE A 270 -11.55 -15.30 16.17
CA PHE A 270 -12.86 -15.84 16.51
C PHE A 270 -12.93 -17.36 16.25
N GLY A 271 -12.54 -17.78 15.05
CA GLY A 271 -12.55 -19.19 14.67
C GLY A 271 -11.62 -20.06 15.53
N TRP A 272 -10.43 -19.56 15.88
CA TRP A 272 -9.54 -20.27 16.82
C TRP A 272 -10.10 -20.32 18.25
N ALA A 273 -10.71 -19.23 18.73
CA ALA A 273 -11.35 -19.22 20.05
C ALA A 273 -12.50 -20.25 20.12
N LEU A 274 -13.37 -20.27 19.10
CA LEU A 274 -14.45 -21.27 18.96
C LEU A 274 -13.91 -22.70 18.96
N LEU A 275 -12.83 -22.96 18.21
CA LEU A 275 -12.22 -24.29 18.16
C LEU A 275 -11.68 -24.72 19.53
N GLU A 276 -11.04 -23.81 20.26
CA GLU A 276 -10.52 -24.09 21.61
C GLU A 276 -11.63 -24.28 22.66
N LEU A 277 -12.79 -23.63 22.46
CA LEU A 277 -14.02 -23.84 23.25
C LEU A 277 -14.75 -25.13 22.88
N GLY A 278 -14.35 -25.83 21.80
CA GLY A 278 -15.01 -27.05 21.33
C GLY A 278 -16.22 -26.81 20.43
N GLU A 279 -16.47 -25.57 20.00
CA GLU A 279 -17.53 -25.21 19.05
C GLU A 279 -17.08 -25.47 17.59
N THR A 280 -16.68 -26.71 17.29
CA THR A 280 -15.93 -27.08 16.08
C THR A 280 -16.66 -26.76 14.77
N GLU A 281 -17.96 -27.05 14.65
CA GLU A 281 -18.72 -26.75 13.42
C GLU A 281 -18.83 -25.23 13.16
N LYS A 282 -19.00 -24.42 14.21
CA LYS A 282 -19.00 -22.97 14.06
C LYS A 282 -17.62 -22.47 13.64
N ALA A 283 -16.55 -22.99 14.27
CA ALA A 283 -15.18 -22.67 13.88
C ALA A 283 -14.91 -23.03 12.41
N ARG A 284 -15.45 -24.16 11.93
CA ARG A 284 -15.35 -24.57 10.52
C ARG A 284 -16.05 -23.58 9.58
N GLY A 285 -17.27 -23.15 9.92
CA GLY A 285 -18.01 -22.14 9.15
C GLY A 285 -17.24 -20.83 9.05
N VAL A 286 -16.75 -20.31 10.19
CA VAL A 286 -15.93 -19.10 10.24
C VAL A 286 -14.64 -19.23 9.41
N ALA A 287 -14.04 -20.42 9.36
CA ALA A 287 -12.85 -20.67 8.56
C ALA A 287 -13.12 -20.62 7.06
N LEU A 288 -14.30 -21.08 6.61
CA LEU A 288 -14.74 -20.97 5.22
C LEU A 288 -15.04 -19.51 4.87
N ASP A 289 -15.72 -18.77 5.74
CA ASP A 289 -15.94 -17.32 5.55
C ASP A 289 -14.61 -16.55 5.47
N ALA A 290 -13.62 -16.93 6.28
CA ALA A 290 -12.29 -16.32 6.26
C ALA A 290 -11.52 -16.65 4.97
N VAL A 291 -11.69 -17.86 4.45
CA VAL A 291 -11.21 -18.27 3.13
C VAL A 291 -11.80 -17.34 2.07
N ASP A 292 -13.13 -17.24 1.98
CA ASP A 292 -13.78 -16.41 0.95
C ASP A 292 -13.31 -14.95 1.00
N LEU A 293 -13.11 -14.40 2.21
CA LEU A 293 -12.60 -13.06 2.40
C LEU A 293 -11.14 -12.89 1.91
N SER A 294 -10.25 -13.83 2.23
CA SER A 294 -8.83 -13.70 1.90
C SER A 294 -8.55 -13.77 0.40
N TRP A 295 -9.38 -14.50 -0.35
CA TRP A 295 -9.31 -14.53 -1.82
C TRP A 295 -9.66 -13.17 -2.44
N ASN A 296 -10.57 -12.41 -1.83
CA ASN A 296 -10.93 -11.07 -2.30
C ASN A 296 -9.84 -10.03 -2.03
N GLU A 297 -9.03 -10.21 -0.98
CA GLU A 297 -7.95 -9.29 -0.63
C GLU A 297 -6.62 -9.59 -1.36
N GLY A 298 -6.49 -10.75 -2.01
CA GLY A 298 -5.27 -11.15 -2.73
C GLY A 298 -4.06 -11.41 -1.83
N VAL A 299 -4.28 -11.70 -0.54
CA VAL A 299 -3.21 -11.90 0.45
C VAL A 299 -2.98 -13.39 0.67
N ASP A 300 -1.97 -13.96 0.01
CA ASP A 300 -1.69 -15.41 0.06
C ASP A 300 -1.48 -15.99 1.48
N ASP A 301 -0.88 -15.22 2.38
CA ASP A 301 -0.65 -15.61 3.77
C ASP A 301 -1.96 -15.68 4.59
N ALA A 302 -2.94 -14.83 4.27
CA ALA A 302 -4.25 -14.85 4.90
C ALA A 302 -4.98 -16.15 4.53
N THR A 303 -5.00 -16.50 3.24
CA THR A 303 -5.60 -17.75 2.76
C THR A 303 -4.96 -18.97 3.42
N ASP A 304 -3.64 -19.00 3.58
CA ASP A 304 -2.95 -20.10 4.26
C ASP A 304 -3.40 -20.28 5.72
N LYS A 305 -3.59 -19.19 6.45
CA LYS A 305 -4.07 -19.21 7.85
C LYS A 305 -5.53 -19.65 7.97
N ALA A 306 -6.40 -19.21 7.06
CA ALA A 306 -7.80 -19.62 7.03
C ALA A 306 -7.93 -21.12 6.72
N ILE A 307 -7.19 -21.61 5.72
CA ILE A 307 -7.12 -23.05 5.40
C ILE A 307 -6.54 -23.86 6.56
N HIS A 308 -5.54 -23.31 7.25
CA HIS A 308 -4.97 -23.96 8.43
C HIS A 308 -6.01 -24.14 9.54
N LEU A 309 -6.84 -23.13 9.80
CA LEU A 309 -7.96 -23.21 10.74
C LEU A 309 -9.05 -24.19 10.25
N HIS A 310 -9.41 -24.16 8.97
CA HIS A 310 -10.41 -25.06 8.40
C HIS A 310 -9.99 -26.54 8.55
N ALA A 311 -8.75 -26.85 8.17
CA ALA A 311 -8.17 -28.18 8.36
C ALA A 311 -8.08 -28.56 9.85
N ALA A 312 -7.98 -27.59 10.76
CA ALA A 312 -8.07 -27.83 12.20
C ALA A 312 -9.43 -28.36 12.63
N ALA A 313 -10.48 -27.68 12.20
CA ALA A 313 -11.84 -28.07 12.52
C ALA A 313 -12.17 -29.45 11.92
N LEU A 314 -11.78 -29.70 10.66
CA LEU A 314 -11.91 -31.01 10.02
C LEU A 314 -11.18 -32.10 10.80
N THR A 315 -9.95 -31.83 11.27
CA THR A 315 -9.18 -32.78 12.07
C THR A 315 -9.89 -33.13 13.37
N VAL A 316 -10.42 -32.14 14.08
CA VAL A 316 -11.14 -32.34 15.36
C VAL A 316 -12.43 -33.14 15.15
N ASN A 317 -13.10 -32.97 14.01
CA ASN A 317 -14.27 -33.74 13.62
C ASN A 317 -13.95 -35.16 13.14
N GLY A 318 -12.67 -35.54 13.04
CA GLY A 318 -12.23 -36.84 12.55
C GLY A 318 -12.20 -36.97 11.02
N ASP A 319 -12.48 -35.90 10.28
CA ASP A 319 -12.41 -35.85 8.82
C ASP A 319 -10.98 -35.55 8.36
N HIS A 320 -10.07 -36.49 8.65
CA HIS A 320 -8.65 -36.37 8.34
C HIS A 320 -8.36 -36.39 6.84
N ASP A 321 -9.21 -37.03 6.04
CA ASP A 321 -9.03 -37.18 4.60
C ASP A 321 -9.29 -35.84 3.91
N THR A 322 -10.44 -35.22 4.18
CA THR A 322 -10.74 -33.87 3.68
C THR A 322 -9.70 -32.86 4.17
N ALA A 323 -9.29 -32.94 5.45
CA ALA A 323 -8.26 -32.04 5.97
C ALA A 323 -6.93 -32.16 5.20
N ARG A 324 -6.51 -33.38 4.82
CA ARG A 324 -5.30 -33.60 4.03
C ARG A 324 -5.45 -33.06 2.61
N ASP A 325 -6.58 -33.33 1.97
CA ASP A 325 -6.80 -32.96 0.58
C ASP A 325 -6.90 -31.43 0.43
N THR A 326 -7.59 -30.74 1.33
CA THR A 326 -7.63 -29.27 1.36
C THR A 326 -6.22 -28.68 1.50
N ILE A 327 -5.38 -29.22 2.38
CA ILE A 327 -4.00 -28.72 2.54
C ILE A 327 -3.15 -29.00 1.29
N ARG A 328 -3.29 -30.18 0.68
CA ARG A 328 -2.55 -30.55 -0.53
C ARG A 328 -2.91 -29.66 -1.70
N GLU A 329 -4.19 -29.41 -1.90
CA GLU A 329 -4.68 -28.50 -2.94
C GLU A 329 -4.03 -27.11 -2.79
N ARG A 330 -4.03 -26.55 -1.57
CA ARG A 330 -3.41 -25.25 -1.33
C ARG A 330 -1.89 -25.25 -1.55
N LEU A 331 -1.18 -26.29 -1.12
CA LEU A 331 0.26 -26.40 -1.32
C LEU A 331 0.62 -26.59 -2.81
N THR A 332 -0.23 -27.24 -3.60
CA THR A 332 -0.06 -27.36 -5.06
C THR A 332 -0.30 -26.02 -5.76
N ALA A 333 -1.21 -25.18 -5.26
CA ALA A 333 -1.45 -23.82 -5.74
C ALA A 333 -0.34 -22.80 -5.35
N ALA A 334 0.91 -23.26 -5.22
CA ALA A 334 2.11 -22.49 -4.91
C ALA A 334 2.24 -21.91 -3.49
N SER A 335 1.43 -22.34 -2.51
CA SER A 335 1.63 -21.93 -1.11
C SER A 335 3.01 -22.34 -0.59
N ARG A 336 3.64 -21.42 0.16
CA ARG A 336 4.92 -21.66 0.83
C ARG A 336 4.79 -21.87 2.34
N SER A 337 3.57 -22.02 2.87
CA SER A 337 3.32 -22.10 4.31
C SER A 337 4.00 -23.29 4.98
N ASN A 338 4.83 -23.01 5.98
CA ASN A 338 5.46 -24.03 6.81
C ASN A 338 4.45 -24.67 7.78
N GLU A 339 3.40 -23.95 8.17
CA GLU A 339 2.35 -24.45 9.06
C GLU A 339 1.51 -25.52 8.35
N LEU A 340 1.09 -25.23 7.12
CA LEU A 340 0.34 -26.18 6.29
C LEU A 340 1.16 -27.45 6.03
N ARG A 341 2.44 -27.31 5.67
CA ARG A 341 3.34 -28.47 5.50
C ARG A 341 3.52 -29.28 6.78
N ALA A 342 3.67 -28.61 7.92
CA ALA A 342 3.80 -29.28 9.21
C ALA A 342 2.53 -30.06 9.56
N ARG A 343 1.37 -29.45 9.35
CA ARG A 343 0.08 -30.10 9.58
C ARG A 343 -0.16 -31.28 8.66
N LEU A 344 0.11 -31.13 7.36
CA LEU A 344 0.02 -32.23 6.41
C LEU A 344 0.94 -33.39 6.81
N ALA A 345 2.17 -33.10 7.24
CA ALA A 345 3.08 -34.12 7.73
C ALA A 345 2.50 -34.90 8.92
N LEU A 346 1.90 -34.21 9.89
CA LEU A 346 1.26 -34.86 11.03
C LEU A 346 0.06 -35.72 10.64
N LEU A 347 -0.81 -35.22 9.76
CA LEU A 347 -1.97 -35.97 9.25
C LEU A 347 -1.55 -37.20 8.43
N GLU A 348 -0.37 -37.17 7.81
CA GLU A 348 0.23 -38.31 7.10
C GLU A 348 1.01 -39.26 8.03
N GLY A 349 0.99 -39.02 9.36
CA GLY A 349 1.71 -39.83 10.33
C GLY A 349 3.23 -39.65 10.29
N ARG A 350 3.73 -38.60 9.64
CA ARG A 350 5.15 -38.24 9.63
C ARG A 350 5.54 -37.55 10.94
N PRO A 351 6.84 -37.60 11.33
CA PRO A 351 7.31 -36.91 12.53
C PRO A 351 7.02 -35.41 12.49
N ALA A 352 6.64 -34.85 13.63
CA ALA A 352 6.37 -33.44 13.79
C ALA A 352 7.65 -32.61 13.50
N PRO A 353 7.59 -31.58 12.63
CA PRO A 353 8.73 -30.69 12.45
C PRO A 353 9.12 -30.02 13.77
N ARG A 354 10.43 -29.91 14.04
CA ARG A 354 10.96 -29.32 15.27
C ARG A 354 10.40 -27.92 15.57
N THR A 355 10.20 -27.12 14.53
CA THR A 355 9.62 -25.78 14.60
C THR A 355 8.18 -25.84 15.11
N TRP A 356 7.38 -26.77 14.59
CA TRP A 356 5.99 -26.97 15.00
C TRP A 356 5.87 -27.43 16.45
N VAL A 357 6.68 -28.39 16.88
CA VAL A 357 6.75 -28.83 18.29
C VAL A 357 7.08 -27.66 19.21
N THR A 358 8.01 -26.79 18.81
CA THR A 358 8.38 -25.60 19.61
C THR A 358 7.22 -24.62 19.74
N TYR A 359 6.44 -24.43 18.67
CA TYR A 359 5.28 -23.55 18.67
C TYR A 359 4.15 -24.10 19.56
N VAL A 360 3.90 -25.41 19.51
CA VAL A 360 2.79 -26.06 20.23
C VAL A 360 3.08 -26.28 21.71
N ALA A 361 4.34 -26.53 22.08
CA ALA A 361 4.72 -26.97 23.43
C ALA A 361 4.32 -26.02 24.58
N PRO A 362 4.52 -24.68 24.52
CA PRO A 362 4.19 -23.82 25.65
C PRO A 362 2.71 -23.94 26.07
N ARG A 363 1.80 -23.90 25.11
CA ARG A 363 0.36 -24.05 25.38
C ARG A 363 -0.02 -25.48 25.76
N TYR A 364 0.64 -26.50 25.20
CA TYR A 364 0.42 -27.90 25.62
C TYR A 364 0.60 -28.06 27.12
N PHE A 365 1.68 -27.51 27.69
CA PHE A 365 1.93 -27.62 29.14
C PHE A 365 0.93 -26.86 29.98
N CYS A 366 0.36 -25.76 29.45
CA CYS A 366 -0.73 -25.10 30.14
C CYS A 366 -2.01 -25.95 30.12
N TRP A 367 -2.43 -26.48 28.97
CA TRP A 367 -3.58 -27.40 28.89
C TRP A 367 -3.39 -28.66 29.73
N LYS A 368 -2.16 -29.16 29.81
CA LYS A 368 -1.81 -30.29 30.69
C LYS A 368 -2.05 -30.01 32.18
N ALA A 369 -2.02 -28.75 32.61
CA ALA A 369 -2.39 -28.39 33.97
C ALA A 369 -3.89 -28.62 34.28
N LYS A 370 -4.76 -28.64 33.26
CA LYS A 370 -6.19 -29.00 33.39
C LYS A 370 -6.41 -30.51 33.40
N GLY A 371 -5.56 -31.25 32.69
CA GLY A 371 -5.58 -32.70 32.62
C GLY A 371 -5.06 -33.25 31.30
N ASP A 372 -4.80 -34.55 31.24
CA ASP A 372 -4.29 -35.21 30.03
C ASP A 372 -5.33 -35.21 28.89
N ALA A 373 -6.63 -35.27 29.22
CA ALA A 373 -7.71 -35.20 28.24
C ALA A 373 -7.71 -33.85 27.50
N ASP A 374 -7.65 -32.74 28.23
CA ASP A 374 -7.55 -31.39 27.67
C ASP A 374 -6.28 -31.18 26.84
N ALA A 375 -5.14 -31.68 27.33
CA ALA A 375 -3.87 -31.60 26.62
C ALA A 375 -3.92 -32.37 25.29
N ASN A 376 -4.54 -33.55 25.27
CA ASN A 376 -4.72 -34.35 24.06
C ASN A 376 -5.71 -33.70 23.08
N ALA A 377 -6.79 -33.11 23.58
CA ALA A 377 -7.72 -32.33 22.75
C ALA A 377 -7.01 -31.13 22.08
N TYR A 378 -6.17 -30.41 22.83
CA TYR A 378 -5.33 -29.34 22.28
C TYR A 378 -4.36 -29.86 21.21
N LEU A 379 -3.69 -30.99 21.45
CA LEU A 379 -2.81 -31.60 20.44
C LEU A 379 -3.56 -31.96 19.16
N LEU A 380 -4.77 -32.53 19.27
CA LEU A 380 -5.63 -32.83 18.13
C LEU A 380 -5.96 -31.56 17.32
N ARG A 381 -6.35 -30.46 18.00
CA ARG A 381 -6.59 -29.14 17.37
C ARG A 381 -5.37 -28.59 16.64
N ARG A 382 -4.16 -29.01 17.01
CA ARG A 382 -2.88 -28.66 16.36
C ARG A 382 -2.39 -29.70 15.34
N GLY A 383 -3.22 -30.68 15.00
CA GLY A 383 -2.97 -31.67 13.95
C GLY A 383 -2.29 -32.95 14.43
N PHE A 384 -1.99 -33.08 15.73
CA PHE A 384 -1.42 -34.31 16.28
C PHE A 384 -2.52 -35.34 16.51
N VAL A 385 -2.88 -36.08 15.47
CA VAL A 385 -3.86 -37.18 15.53
C VAL A 385 -3.46 -38.26 16.55
N LYS A 386 -2.15 -38.42 16.77
CA LYS A 386 -1.55 -39.29 17.78
C LYS A 386 -0.72 -38.44 18.76
N PRO A 387 -1.06 -38.37 20.05
CA PRO A 387 -0.29 -37.63 21.04
C PRO A 387 1.20 -38.04 21.10
N GLU A 388 1.50 -39.30 20.78
CA GLU A 388 2.86 -39.85 20.76
C GLU A 388 3.77 -39.16 19.72
N SER A 389 3.19 -38.63 18.65
CA SER A 389 3.93 -37.84 17.66
C SER A 389 4.46 -36.54 18.26
N PHE A 390 3.71 -35.93 19.19
CA PHE A 390 4.17 -34.76 19.93
C PHE A 390 5.27 -35.14 20.92
N THR A 391 5.06 -36.19 21.74
CA THR A 391 6.04 -36.59 22.75
C THR A 391 7.37 -37.02 22.13
N THR A 392 7.34 -37.73 21.00
CA THR A 392 8.54 -38.13 20.23
C THR A 392 9.28 -36.89 19.71
N GLY A 393 8.57 -35.96 19.08
CA GLY A 393 9.17 -34.72 18.58
C GLY A 393 9.69 -33.82 19.70
N TYR A 394 9.00 -33.79 20.84
CA TYR A 394 9.41 -33.05 22.03
C TYR A 394 10.68 -33.64 22.66
N ALA A 395 10.76 -34.97 22.77
CA ALA A 395 11.93 -35.68 23.30
C ALA A 395 13.19 -35.47 22.44
N ALA A 396 13.03 -35.20 21.14
CA ALA A 396 14.14 -34.86 20.24
C ALA A 396 14.71 -33.43 20.45
N LEU A 397 14.06 -32.59 21.26
CA LEU A 397 14.59 -31.28 21.63
C LEU A 397 15.70 -31.39 22.68
N SER A 398 16.67 -30.48 22.65
CA SER A 398 17.67 -30.38 23.71
C SER A 398 17.00 -30.08 25.05
N GLU A 399 17.56 -30.62 26.13
CA GLU A 399 17.08 -30.41 27.50
C GLU A 399 16.87 -28.92 27.82
N LYS A 400 17.87 -28.08 27.57
CA LYS A 400 17.78 -26.62 27.73
C LYS A 400 16.54 -26.02 27.03
N ARG A 401 16.19 -26.52 25.83
CA ARG A 401 15.03 -26.02 25.08
C ARG A 401 13.72 -26.53 25.66
N ARG A 402 13.66 -27.79 26.08
CA ARG A 402 12.51 -28.38 26.78
C ARG A 402 12.18 -27.61 28.06
N THR A 403 13.15 -27.45 28.95
CA THR A 403 13.00 -26.69 30.21
C THR A 403 12.49 -25.27 29.97
N ARG A 404 13.01 -24.59 28.93
CA ARG A 404 12.54 -23.24 28.59
C ARG A 404 11.09 -23.22 28.11
N LEU A 405 10.66 -24.19 27.31
CA LEU A 405 9.30 -24.27 26.79
C LEU A 405 8.29 -24.64 27.88
N GLU A 406 8.66 -25.58 28.76
CA GLU A 406 7.89 -25.92 29.97
C GLU A 406 7.71 -24.70 30.87
N LYS A 407 8.82 -24.01 31.19
CA LYS A 407 8.78 -22.79 31.99
C LYS A 407 7.92 -21.71 31.34
N SER A 408 8.10 -21.46 30.04
CA SER A 408 7.28 -20.47 29.31
C SER A 408 5.79 -20.81 29.37
N GLY A 409 5.45 -22.08 29.17
CA GLY A 409 4.07 -22.56 29.24
C GLY A 409 3.48 -22.38 30.63
N GLN A 410 4.26 -22.69 31.66
CA GLN A 410 3.87 -22.44 33.05
C GLN A 410 3.68 -20.95 33.30
N ASP A 411 4.67 -20.10 33.02
CA ASP A 411 4.68 -18.66 33.35
C ASP A 411 3.48 -17.87 32.79
N HIS A 412 2.87 -18.35 31.72
CA HIS A 412 1.72 -17.70 31.07
C HIS A 412 0.43 -18.52 31.19
N CYS A 413 0.38 -19.51 32.10
CA CYS A 413 -0.79 -20.36 32.26
C CYS A 413 -1.76 -19.80 33.31
N PRO A 414 -2.99 -19.42 32.94
CA PRO A 414 -3.98 -18.90 33.90
C PRO A 414 -4.47 -19.98 34.88
N TRP A 415 -4.24 -21.27 34.61
CA TRP A 415 -4.71 -22.37 35.45
C TRP A 415 -3.72 -22.82 36.53
N LYS A 416 -2.64 -22.05 36.75
CA LYS A 416 -1.62 -22.35 37.76
C LYS A 416 -2.17 -22.42 39.20
N GLU A 417 -3.14 -21.57 39.54
CA GLU A 417 -3.64 -21.43 40.92
C GLU A 417 -4.68 -22.51 41.28
N VAL A 418 -5.44 -22.99 40.30
CA VAL A 418 -6.49 -24.01 40.51
C VAL A 418 -5.91 -25.35 40.97
N VAL A 419 -4.66 -25.66 40.60
CA VAL A 419 -4.02 -26.94 40.94
C VAL A 419 -3.36 -26.91 42.33
N SER A 420 -3.05 -25.72 42.87
CA SER A 420 -2.47 -25.61 44.23
C SER A 420 -3.47 -25.77 45.37
N GLU A 421 -4.78 -25.61 45.10
CA GLU A 421 -5.82 -25.74 46.13
C GLU A 421 -6.45 -27.15 46.23
N VAL A 422 -6.09 -28.07 45.31
CA VAL A 422 -6.63 -29.44 45.25
C VAL A 422 -5.61 -30.50 45.71
N LYS A 423 -4.45 -30.07 46.23
CA LYS A 423 -3.47 -30.94 46.93
C LYS A 423 -3.51 -30.69 48.41
#